data_AF-A0A8C2X7W3-F1
#
_entry.id   AF-A0A8C2X7W3-F1
#
_cell.length_a   1.000
_cell.length_b   1.000
_cell.length_c   1.000
_cell.angle_alpha   90.00
_cell.angle_beta   90.00
_cell.angle_gamma   90.00
#
_symmetry.space_group_name_H-M   'P 1'
#
loop_
_entity.id
_entity.type
_entity.pdbx_description
1 polymer ?
#
loop_
_entity_poly.entity_id
_entity_poly.type
_entity_poly.pdbx_seq_one_letter_code
_entity_poly.pdbx_strand_id
1 'polypeptide(L)'
;MEVSSHSLFLLQQLNVQREFGFLCDCTVAIGNVYFKAHRAVLAAFSNYFKMIFIHQTRSLLRFSHKSQLQEHMYTHTENKSCEYFCFSTKTN
;
A
#
# COMPACT_ATOMS: atom_id res chain seq x y z
N MET A 1 -5.62 6.39 -25.14
CA MET A 1 -4.43 7.00 -24.50
C MET A 1 -3.67 5.85 -23.86
N GLU A 2 -2.47 5.55 -24.35
CA GLU A 2 -1.57 4.57 -23.75
C GLU A 2 -1.35 4.94 -22.27
N VAL A 3 -1.75 4.07 -21.34
CA VAL A 3 -1.30 4.19 -19.95
C VAL A 3 0.21 3.97 -20.01
N SER A 4 0.93 5.09 -20.00
CA SER A 4 2.31 5.22 -20.45
C SER A 4 3.24 4.23 -19.74
N SER A 5 4.12 3.56 -20.49
CA SER A 5 5.14 2.61 -19.98
C SER A 5 5.93 3.17 -18.79
N HIS A 6 6.04 4.50 -18.70
CA HIS A 6 6.64 5.21 -17.58
C HIS A 6 5.93 4.97 -16.24
N SER A 7 4.60 5.02 -16.20
CA SER A 7 3.82 4.78 -14.98
C SER A 7 4.00 3.35 -14.45
N LEU A 8 4.02 2.37 -15.35
CA LEU A 8 4.29 0.98 -15.02
C LEU A 8 5.72 0.79 -14.48
N PHE A 9 6.71 1.40 -15.13
CA PHE A 9 8.10 1.35 -14.67
C PHE A 9 8.26 2.00 -13.29
N LEU A 10 7.66 3.17 -13.06
CA LEU A 10 7.66 3.83 -11.75
C LEU A 10 7.08 2.92 -10.67
N LEU A 11 5.93 2.30 -10.95
CA LEU A 11 5.28 1.36 -10.03
C LEU A 11 6.16 0.15 -9.73
N GLN A 12 6.85 -0.41 -10.72
CA GLN A 12 7.84 -1.48 -10.52
C GLN A 12 8.99 -1.05 -9.61
N GLN A 13 9.54 0.16 -9.82
CA GLN A 13 10.61 0.68 -8.97
C GLN A 13 10.14 0.91 -7.52
N LEU A 14 8.93 1.43 -7.32
CA LEU A 14 8.34 1.59 -5.98
C LEU A 14 8.16 0.24 -5.28
N ASN A 15 7.80 -0.82 -6.03
CA ASN A 15 7.73 -2.16 -5.46
C ASN A 15 9.10 -2.70 -5.03
N VAL A 16 10.16 -2.49 -5.84
CA VAL A 16 11.53 -2.86 -5.46
C VAL A 16 11.95 -2.13 -4.19
N GLN A 17 11.71 -0.82 -4.11
CA GLN A 17 11.98 -0.03 -2.91
C GLN A 17 11.27 -0.60 -1.68
N ARG A 18 9.99 -0.97 -1.82
CA ARG A 18 9.21 -1.60 -0.75
C ARG A 18 9.82 -2.91 -0.26
N GLU A 19 10.25 -3.78 -1.16
CA GLU A 19 10.85 -5.08 -0.83
C GLU A 19 12.15 -4.95 -0.03
N PHE A 20 12.98 -3.95 -0.35
CA PHE A 20 14.20 -3.64 0.40
C PHE A 20 13.97 -2.67 1.57
N GLY A 21 12.75 -2.16 1.75
CA GLY A 21 12.41 -1.16 2.77
C GLY A 21 12.99 0.23 2.53
N PHE A 22 13.50 0.51 1.32
CA PHE A 22 14.07 1.81 0.97
C PHE A 22 12.97 2.86 0.82
N LEU A 23 13.17 4.04 1.42
CA LEU A 23 12.23 5.18 1.41
C LEU A 23 10.82 4.87 1.93
N CYS A 24 10.60 3.70 2.53
CA CYS A 24 9.33 3.37 3.16
C CYS A 24 9.17 4.17 4.46
N ASP A 25 8.20 5.06 4.46
CA ASP A 25 7.88 5.98 5.55
C ASP A 25 6.73 5.48 6.43
N CYS A 26 6.15 4.30 6.12
CA CYS A 26 5.21 3.64 6.98
C CYS A 26 5.39 2.12 7.04
N THR A 27 4.82 1.53 8.09
CA THR A 27 4.71 0.08 8.28
C THR A 27 3.26 -0.25 8.61
N VAL A 28 2.69 -1.21 7.89
CA VAL A 28 1.37 -1.77 8.15
C VAL A 28 1.57 -3.10 8.86
N ALA A 29 1.06 -3.23 10.08
CA ALA A 29 1.06 -4.47 10.83
C ALA A 29 -0.32 -5.11 10.77
N ILE A 30 -0.39 -6.39 10.42
CA ILE A 30 -1.61 -7.20 10.43
C ILE A 30 -1.35 -8.41 11.33
N GLY A 31 -1.91 -8.40 12.54
CA GLY A 31 -1.52 -9.34 13.59
C GLY A 31 -0.01 -9.25 13.85
N ASN A 32 0.72 -10.35 13.61
CA ASN A 32 2.17 -10.44 13.82
C ASN A 32 3.00 -10.22 12.55
N VAL A 33 2.37 -9.90 11.41
CA VAL A 33 3.05 -9.69 10.14
C VAL A 33 3.19 -8.19 9.86
N TYR A 34 4.37 -7.77 9.40
CA TYR A 34 4.70 -6.37 9.16
C TYR A 34 5.05 -6.14 7.69
N PHE A 35 4.48 -5.10 7.10
CA PHE A 35 4.68 -4.71 5.70
C PHE A 35 5.21 -3.29 5.65
N LYS A 36 6.39 -3.10 5.03
CA LYS A 36 6.87 -1.77 4.66
C LYS A 36 6.03 -1.21 3.52
N ALA A 37 5.77 0.08 3.54
CA ALA A 37 5.00 0.75 2.50
C ALA A 37 5.32 2.25 2.44
N HIS A 38 4.84 2.89 1.38
CA HIS A 38 4.92 4.33 1.17
C HIS A 38 3.55 4.97 1.41
N ARG A 39 3.47 5.95 2.30
CA ARG A 39 2.21 6.66 2.63
C ARG A 39 1.58 7.30 1.41
N ALA A 40 2.41 7.88 0.54
CA ALA A 40 1.97 8.53 -0.70
C ALA A 40 1.26 7.54 -1.63
N VAL A 41 1.81 6.33 -1.79
CA VAL A 41 1.21 5.26 -2.62
C VAL A 41 -0.11 4.81 -2.00
N LEU A 42 -0.11 4.47 -0.70
CA LEU A 42 -1.32 4.07 0.02
C LEU A 42 -2.44 5.14 -0.08
N ALA A 43 -2.11 6.42 0.09
CA ALA A 43 -3.07 7.52 -0.01
C ALA A 43 -3.59 7.75 -1.44
N ALA A 44 -2.78 7.52 -2.46
CA ALA A 44 -3.18 7.68 -3.86
C ALA A 44 -4.27 6.67 -4.26
N PHE A 45 -4.21 5.46 -3.71
CA PHE A 45 -5.10 4.35 -4.08
C PHE A 45 -6.14 3.98 -3.02
N SER A 46 -6.15 4.63 -1.85
CA SER A 46 -7.16 4.42 -0.81
C SER A 46 -7.47 5.71 -0.05
N ASN A 47 -8.73 6.13 -0.11
CA ASN A 47 -9.21 7.29 0.64
C ASN A 47 -9.15 7.07 2.16
N TYR A 48 -9.24 5.82 2.62
CA TYR A 48 -9.07 5.47 4.03
C TYR A 48 -7.66 5.81 4.52
N PHE A 49 -6.62 5.33 3.81
CA PHE A 49 -5.24 5.65 4.14
C PHE A 49 -4.95 7.15 3.97
N LYS A 50 -5.50 7.79 2.93
CA LYS A 50 -5.40 9.25 2.75
C LYS A 50 -5.93 9.99 3.97
N MET A 51 -7.12 9.66 4.45
CA MET A 51 -7.74 10.30 5.60
C MET A 51 -6.93 10.07 6.88
N ILE A 52 -6.46 8.84 7.12
CA ILE A 52 -5.58 8.52 8.25
C ILE A 52 -4.32 9.36 8.20
N PHE A 53 -3.66 9.46 7.05
CA PHE A 53 -2.39 10.17 6.95
C PHE A 53 -2.51 11.70 7.00
N ILE A 54 -3.68 12.26 6.68
CA ILE A 54 -3.97 13.68 6.88
C ILE A 54 -4.12 13.98 8.38
N HIS A 55 -4.81 13.12 9.13
CA HIS A 55 -5.13 13.37 10.53
C HIS A 55 -4.12 12.79 11.52
N GLN A 56 -3.27 11.86 11.08
CA GLN A 56 -2.34 11.15 11.95
C GLN A 56 -0.93 11.13 11.34
N THR A 57 0.06 11.47 12.19
CA THR A 57 1.49 11.41 11.86
C THR A 57 2.12 10.04 12.14
N ARG A 58 1.30 9.01 12.42
CA ARG A 58 1.78 7.68 12.80
C ARG A 58 2.46 6.98 11.62
N SER A 59 3.69 6.52 11.86
CA SER A 59 4.44 5.67 10.92
C SER A 59 4.05 4.19 10.99
N LEU A 60 3.46 3.72 12.09
CA LEU A 60 2.99 2.34 12.26
C LEU A 60 1.46 2.29 12.34
N LEU A 61 0.84 1.66 11.34
CA LEU A 61 -0.57 1.35 11.30
C LEU A 61 -0.77 -0.11 11.74
N ARG A 62 -1.69 -0.37 12.67
CA ARG A 62 -1.94 -1.71 13.21
C ARG A 62 -3.37 -2.13 12.94
N PHE A 63 -3.51 -3.31 12.37
CA PHE A 63 -4.77 -3.97 12.08
C PHE A 63 -4.77 -5.36 12.71
N SER A 64 -5.89 -5.76 13.31
CA SER A 64 -6.00 -7.09 13.91
C SER A 64 -6.27 -8.17 12.87
N HIS A 65 -7.02 -7.82 11.82
CA HIS A 65 -7.43 -8.75 10.76
C HIS A 65 -7.35 -8.11 9.37
N LYS A 66 -7.09 -8.92 8.34
CA LYS A 66 -7.06 -8.48 6.93
C LYS A 66 -8.41 -7.90 6.47
N SER A 67 -9.53 -8.35 7.04
CA SER A 67 -10.87 -7.83 6.71
C SER A 67 -10.99 -6.32 6.93
N GLN A 68 -10.30 -5.77 7.92
CA GLN A 68 -10.26 -4.33 8.20
C GLN A 68 -9.58 -3.52 7.08
N LEU A 69 -8.72 -4.17 6.29
CA LEU A 69 -8.12 -3.57 5.09
C LEU A 69 -8.99 -3.81 3.86
N GLN A 70 -9.61 -4.99 3.78
CA GLN A 70 -10.37 -5.42 2.61
C GLN A 70 -11.59 -4.54 2.35
N GLU A 71 -12.34 -4.15 3.40
CA GLU A 71 -13.50 -3.24 3.28
C GLU A 71 -13.14 -1.85 2.76
N HIS A 72 -11.88 -1.42 2.87
CA HIS A 72 -11.45 -0.06 2.51
C HIS A 72 -10.53 -0.01 1.29
N MET A 73 -9.97 -1.14 0.88
CA MET A 73 -9.07 -1.24 -0.27
C MET A 73 -9.74 -1.85 -1.50
N TYR A 74 -10.83 -2.61 -1.33
CA TYR A 74 -11.58 -3.25 -2.43
C TYR A 74 -12.87 -2.53 -2.85
N THR A 75 -13.40 -1.60 -2.04
CA THR A 75 -14.75 -1.07 -2.24
C THR A 75 -14.89 0.01 -3.31
N HIS A 76 -13.79 0.52 -3.89
CA HIS A 76 -13.87 1.55 -4.94
C HIS A 76 -12.89 1.37 -6.11
N THR A 77 -12.18 0.26 -6.16
CA THR A 77 -11.23 0.02 -7.24
C THR A 77 -11.23 -1.47 -7.55
N GLU A 78 -11.79 -1.84 -8.71
CA GLU A 78 -11.58 -3.13 -9.36
C GLU A 78 -10.10 -3.39 -9.71
N ASN A 79 -9.21 -2.45 -9.36
CA ASN A 79 -7.79 -2.52 -9.63
C ASN A 79 -7.06 -3.24 -8.50
N LYS A 80 -6.84 -4.55 -8.67
CA LYS A 80 -5.98 -5.40 -7.83
C LYS A 80 -4.58 -4.80 -7.61
N SER A 81 -4.15 -3.86 -8.44
CA SER A 81 -2.87 -3.16 -8.34
C SER A 81 -2.53 -2.66 -6.94
N CYS A 82 -3.48 -2.12 -6.17
CA CYS A 82 -3.15 -1.58 -4.85
C CYS A 82 -2.77 -2.67 -3.82
N GLU A 83 -3.38 -3.86 -3.91
CA GLU A 83 -2.94 -5.03 -3.15
C GLU A 83 -1.53 -5.46 -3.56
N TYR A 84 -1.27 -5.54 -4.86
CA TYR A 84 0.04 -5.93 -5.37
C TYR A 84 1.15 -4.96 -4.92
N PHE A 85 0.87 -3.66 -4.88
CA PHE A 85 1.89 -2.66 -4.50
C PHE A 85 2.12 -2.53 -3.00
N CYS A 86 1.12 -2.78 -2.15
CA CYS A 86 1.27 -2.61 -0.70
C CYS A 86 1.44 -3.92 0.07
N PHE A 87 0.90 -5.01 -0.46
CA PHE A 87 0.75 -6.27 0.26
C PHE A 87 1.14 -7.48 -0.59
N SER A 88 2.05 -7.34 -1.57
CA SER A 88 2.55 -8.48 -2.34
C SER A 88 2.95 -9.59 -1.37
N THR A 89 2.05 -10.54 -1.19
CA THR A 89 2.39 -11.82 -0.61
C THR A 89 3.17 -12.46 -1.72
N LYS A 90 4.45 -12.76 -1.49
CA LYS A 90 5.09 -13.84 -2.24
C LYS A 90 4.25 -15.08 -1.99
N THR A 91 3.22 -15.30 -2.79
CA THR A 91 2.74 -16.64 -3.08
C THR A 91 3.81 -17.23 -3.96
N ASN A 92 4.54 -18.17 -3.36
CA ASN A 92 5.50 -19.04 -4.01
C ASN A 92 4.85 -19.73 -5.22
#